data_AF-A0A8S3G6Q3-F1
#
_entry.id   AF-A0A8S3G6Q3-F1
#
_cell.length_a   1.000
_cell.length_b   1.000
_cell.length_c   1.000
_cell.angle_alpha   90.00
_cell.angle_beta   90.00
_cell.angle_gamma   90.00
#
_symmetry.space_group_name_H-M   'P 1'
#
loop_
_entity.id
_entity.type
_entity.pdbx_description
1 polymer ?
#
loop_
_entity_poly.entity_id
_entity_poly.type
_entity_poly.pdbx_seq_one_letter_code
_entity_poly.pdbx_strand_id
1 'polypeptide(L)'
;MVDMFCVLIPPGSGDELQGMKKGIMEVVDLVIITKADGDLLPEVRRLQSDWSSALRLMRRRSQHWSPKVLAVSSRKSTGIDKAYEQMFAFEKAMVDSDEFMKIRSNQLQKWMWNNVKDRILDQFLADEEIQRLIQSYEQRVVRGLITPFVAA
;
A
#
# COMPACT_ATOMS: atom_id res chain seq x y z
N MET A 1 2.96 6.77 6.11
CA MET A 1 2.68 8.13 5.62
C MET A 1 3.66 8.41 4.50
N VAL A 2 3.18 8.60 3.29
CA VAL A 2 3.98 8.92 2.10
C VAL A 2 3.09 9.71 1.15
N ASP A 3 3.71 10.51 0.28
CA ASP A 3 2.99 11.20 -0.78
C ASP A 3 2.72 10.28 -1.97
N MET A 4 3.68 9.38 -2.26
CA MET A 4 3.64 8.48 -3.40
C MET A 4 3.93 7.05 -2.94
N PHE A 5 3.12 6.09 -3.39
CA PHE A 5 3.32 4.68 -3.12
C PHE A 5 3.87 3.95 -4.35
N CYS A 6 5.08 3.43 -4.23
CA CYS A 6 5.76 2.69 -5.30
C CYS A 6 5.79 1.19 -4.99
N VAL A 7 5.50 0.36 -5.99
CA VAL A 7 5.59 -1.10 -5.90
C VAL A 7 6.71 -1.59 -6.79
N LEU A 8 7.60 -2.43 -6.25
CA LEU A 8 8.70 -3.04 -6.99
C LEU A 8 8.39 -4.52 -7.24
N ILE A 9 8.54 -4.97 -8.48
CA ILE A 9 8.15 -6.31 -8.92
C ILE A 9 9.29 -6.93 -9.72
N PRO A 10 9.89 -8.06 -9.31
CA PRO A 10 10.83 -8.79 -10.16
C PRO A 10 10.09 -9.69 -11.15
N PRO A 11 10.64 -9.95 -12.36
CA PRO A 11 10.14 -11.00 -13.24
C PRO A 11 10.37 -12.39 -12.65
N GLY A 12 9.54 -13.37 -13.04
CA GLY A 12 9.71 -14.79 -12.73
C GLY A 12 8.97 -15.29 -11.49
N SER A 13 8.13 -14.49 -10.84
CA SER A 13 7.50 -14.89 -9.56
C SER A 13 6.21 -15.70 -9.73
N GLY A 14 5.65 -15.79 -10.94
CA GLY A 14 4.40 -16.50 -11.23
C GLY A 14 3.17 -15.81 -10.63
N ASP A 15 2.15 -15.57 -11.47
CA ASP A 15 0.84 -15.00 -11.10
C ASP A 15 0.89 -13.79 -10.14
N GLU A 16 1.88 -12.92 -10.34
CA GLU A 16 2.19 -11.78 -9.45
C GLU A 16 1.01 -10.83 -9.27
N LEU A 17 0.20 -10.69 -10.32
CA LEU A 17 -1.00 -9.86 -10.31
C LEU A 17 -2.12 -10.49 -9.45
N GLN A 18 -2.17 -11.82 -9.38
CA GLN A 18 -3.12 -12.57 -8.54
C GLN A 18 -2.62 -12.69 -7.09
N GLY A 19 -1.30 -12.76 -6.88
CA GLY A 19 -0.66 -12.71 -5.56
C GLY A 19 -0.72 -11.32 -4.91
N MET A 20 -0.75 -10.26 -5.72
CA MET A 20 -0.92 -8.90 -5.24
C MET A 20 -2.39 -8.60 -4.92
N LYS A 21 -2.69 -8.58 -3.62
CA LYS A 21 -4.04 -8.30 -3.10
C LYS A 21 -4.60 -7.01 -3.68
N LYS A 22 -5.89 -7.03 -4.01
CA LYS A 22 -6.73 -5.89 -4.43
C LYS A 22 -6.37 -4.57 -3.73
N GLY A 23 -6.07 -4.61 -2.43
CA GLY A 23 -5.71 -3.43 -1.65
C GLY A 23 -4.43 -2.69 -2.09
N ILE A 24 -3.43 -3.38 -2.67
CA ILE A 24 -2.20 -2.69 -3.13
C ILE A 24 -2.45 -1.99 -4.47
N MET A 25 -3.19 -2.64 -5.38
CA MET A 25 -3.55 -2.05 -6.67
C MET A 25 -4.40 -0.78 -6.53
N GLU A 26 -5.17 -0.66 -5.46
CA GLU A 26 -5.99 0.52 -5.17
C GLU A 26 -5.19 1.74 -4.70
N VAL A 27 -3.94 1.55 -4.24
CA VAL A 27 -3.14 2.62 -3.63
C VAL A 27 -1.84 2.93 -4.36
N VAL A 28 -1.47 2.14 -5.38
CA VAL A 28 -0.20 2.32 -6.11
C VAL A 28 -0.23 3.53 -7.04
N ASP A 29 0.85 4.32 -7.00
CA ASP A 29 1.06 5.48 -7.88
C ASP A 29 2.10 5.19 -8.97
N LEU A 30 3.02 4.27 -8.70
CA LEU A 30 4.06 3.83 -9.65
C LEU A 30 4.42 2.36 -9.40
N VAL A 31 4.43 1.59 -10.47
CA VAL A 31 4.91 0.22 -10.50
C VAL A 31 6.26 0.21 -11.21
N ILE A 32 7.25 -0.41 -10.57
CA ILE A 32 8.61 -0.56 -11.07
C ILE A 32 8.88 -2.05 -11.23
N ILE A 33 8.96 -2.51 -12.47
CA ILE A 33 9.38 -3.87 -12.80
C ILE A 33 10.92 -3.87 -12.81
N THR A 34 11.50 -4.55 -11.83
CA THR A 34 12.94 -4.62 -11.57
C THR A 34 13.62 -5.67 -12.45
N LYS A 35 14.96 -5.71 -12.44
CA LYS A 35 15.77 -6.68 -13.21
C LYS A 35 15.48 -6.65 -14.72
N ALA A 36 15.18 -5.47 -15.26
CA ALA A 36 14.95 -5.25 -16.68
C ALA A 36 16.25 -5.32 -17.50
N ASP A 37 16.89 -6.48 -17.54
CA ASP A 37 18.12 -6.74 -18.27
C ASP A 37 18.20 -8.18 -18.80
N GLY A 38 19.05 -8.38 -19.81
CA GLY A 38 19.36 -9.70 -20.37
C GLY A 38 18.12 -10.48 -20.83
N ASP A 39 18.12 -11.77 -20.50
CA ASP A 39 17.10 -12.73 -20.93
C ASP A 39 15.73 -12.51 -20.27
N LEU A 40 15.65 -11.65 -19.25
CA LEU A 40 14.40 -11.33 -18.55
C LEU A 40 13.59 -10.25 -19.28
N LEU A 41 14.17 -9.54 -20.26
CA LEU A 41 13.49 -8.46 -20.98
C LEU A 41 12.13 -8.85 -21.62
N PRO A 42 11.96 -10.04 -22.23
CA PRO A 42 10.66 -10.45 -22.77
C PRO A 42 9.59 -10.58 -21.68
N GLU A 43 9.95 -11.14 -20.52
CA GLU A 43 9.03 -11.30 -19.39
C GLU A 43 8.68 -9.95 -18.75
N VAL A 44 9.67 -9.07 -18.59
CA VAL A 44 9.46 -7.70 -18.10
C VAL A 44 8.47 -6.93 -18.97
N ARG A 45 8.55 -7.06 -20.31
CA ARG A 45 7.59 -6.43 -21.23
C ARG A 45 6.19 -6.97 -21.06
N ARG A 46 6.05 -8.29 -20.86
CA ARG A 46 4.75 -8.93 -20.58
C ARG A 46 4.15 -8.37 -19.29
N LEU A 47 4.90 -8.40 -18.20
CA LEU A 47 4.47 -7.83 -16.92
C LEU A 47 4.09 -6.36 -17.05
N GLN A 48 4.87 -5.57 -17.80
CA GLN A 48 4.55 -4.16 -18.01
C GLN A 48 3.20 -3.97 -18.70
N SER A 49 2.90 -4.80 -19.70
CA SER A 49 1.61 -4.81 -20.40
C SER A 49 0.46 -5.24 -19.49
N ASP A 50 0.65 -6.30 -18.71
CA ASP A 50 -0.37 -6.86 -17.83
C ASP A 50 -0.74 -5.85 -16.73
N TRP A 51 0.25 -5.26 -16.06
CA TRP A 51 0.06 -4.23 -15.06
C TRP A 51 -0.56 -2.96 -15.63
N SER A 52 -0.10 -2.51 -16.80
CA SER A 52 -0.69 -1.32 -17.45
C SER A 52 -2.16 -1.53 -17.80
N SER A 53 -2.52 -2.73 -18.25
CA SER A 53 -3.90 -3.09 -18.59
C SER A 53 -4.77 -3.17 -17.34
N ALA A 54 -4.28 -3.83 -16.27
CA ALA A 54 -5.01 -3.96 -15.02
C ALA A 54 -5.26 -2.59 -14.36
N LEU A 55 -4.24 -1.73 -14.28
CA LEU A 55 -4.36 -0.39 -13.69
C LEU A 55 -5.31 0.52 -14.46
N ARG A 56 -5.47 0.33 -15.79
CA ARG A 56 -6.46 1.07 -16.60
C ARG A 56 -7.91 0.72 -16.24
N LEU A 57 -8.17 -0.48 -15.73
CA LEU A 57 -9.50 -0.93 -15.31
C LEU A 57 -9.85 -0.49 -13.88
N MET A 58 -8.85 -0.07 -13.10
CA MET A 58 -9.04 0.35 -11.72
C MET A 58 -9.57 1.78 -11.62
N ARG A 59 -10.38 2.03 -10.58
CA ARG A 59 -10.79 3.39 -10.23
C ARG A 59 -9.56 4.20 -9.81
N ARG A 60 -9.38 5.37 -10.44
CA ARG A 60 -8.28 6.28 -10.08
C ARG A 60 -8.52 6.90 -8.71
N ARG A 61 -7.45 7.01 -7.92
CA ARG A 61 -7.45 7.66 -6.60
C ARG A 61 -7.44 9.18 -6.71
N SER A 62 -6.70 9.70 -7.67
CA SER A 62 -6.69 11.12 -8.07
C SER A 62 -7.23 11.23 -9.49
N GLN A 63 -7.91 12.33 -9.78
CA GLN A 63 -8.31 12.64 -11.17
C GLN A 63 -7.11 13.14 -12.01
N HIS A 64 -6.06 13.61 -11.34
CA HIS A 64 -4.91 14.30 -11.93
C HIS A 64 -3.67 13.39 -12.07
N TRP A 65 -3.66 12.22 -11.40
CA TRP A 65 -2.63 11.21 -11.60
C TRP A 65 -3.20 9.85 -12.02
N SER A 66 -2.55 9.22 -13.00
CA SER A 66 -2.79 7.83 -13.38
C SER A 66 -1.54 7.01 -13.09
N PRO A 67 -1.65 5.88 -12.36
CA PRO A 67 -0.49 5.07 -12.02
C PRO A 67 0.33 4.68 -13.25
N LYS A 68 1.65 4.73 -13.12
CA LYS A 68 2.60 4.43 -14.21
C LYS A 68 3.26 3.07 -13.98
N VAL A 69 3.68 2.42 -15.05
CA VAL A 69 4.45 1.17 -15.00
C VAL A 69 5.74 1.35 -15.77
N LEU A 70 6.88 1.18 -15.09
CA LEU A 70 8.21 1.36 -15.66
C LEU A 70 9.04 0.09 -15.46
N ALA A 71 9.98 -0.14 -16.37
CA ALA A 71 10.98 -1.19 -16.27
C ALA A 71 12.33 -0.59 -15.88
N VAL A 72 12.99 -1.17 -14.88
CA VAL A 72 14.25 -0.69 -14.30
C VAL A 72 15.23 -1.85 -14.12
N SER A 73 16.50 -1.62 -14.43
CA SER A 73 17.59 -2.48 -13.97
C SER A 73 18.55 -1.67 -13.11
N SER A 74 18.58 -1.98 -11.81
CA SER A 74 19.58 -1.42 -10.90
C SER A 74 21.00 -1.89 -11.27
N ARG A 75 21.14 -3.12 -11.77
CA ARG A 75 22.44 -3.68 -12.16
C ARG A 75 23.04 -2.97 -13.37
N LYS A 76 22.21 -2.58 -14.34
CA LYS A 76 22.63 -1.83 -15.53
C LYS A 76 22.46 -0.32 -15.39
N SER A 77 21.93 0.15 -14.25
CA SER A 77 21.56 1.56 -14.02
C SER A 77 20.63 2.13 -15.11
N THR A 78 19.72 1.31 -15.63
CA THR A 78 18.78 1.73 -16.69
C THR A 78 17.39 1.98 -16.12
N GLY A 79 16.76 3.08 -16.54
CA GLY A 79 15.38 3.43 -16.18
C GLY A 79 15.20 4.05 -14.78
N ILE A 80 16.27 4.14 -13.98
CA ILE A 80 16.25 4.78 -12.65
C ILE A 80 15.97 6.28 -12.79
N ASP A 81 16.62 6.93 -13.75
CA ASP A 81 16.40 8.32 -14.16
C ASP A 81 14.93 8.57 -14.48
N LYS A 82 14.33 7.71 -15.30
CA LYS A 82 12.91 7.82 -15.68
C LYS A 82 11.98 7.61 -14.49
N ALA A 83 12.29 6.66 -13.61
CA ALA A 83 11.53 6.46 -12.39
C ALA A 83 11.56 7.70 -11.50
N TYR A 84 12.73 8.32 -11.35
CA TYR A 84 12.91 9.56 -10.60
C TYR A 84 12.13 10.72 -11.24
N GLU A 85 12.20 10.89 -12.56
CA GLU A 85 11.40 11.87 -13.29
C GLU A 85 9.88 11.68 -13.07
N GLN A 86 9.40 10.43 -13.06
CA GLN A 86 7.98 10.16 -12.78
C GLN A 86 7.59 10.51 -11.35
N MET A 87 8.49 10.41 -10.37
CA MET A 87 8.23 10.83 -8.99
C MET A 87 8.02 12.36 -8.90
N PHE A 88 8.83 13.15 -9.59
CA PHE A 88 8.60 14.61 -9.65
C PHE A 88 7.37 14.98 -10.47
N ALA A 89 7.10 14.24 -11.55
CA ALA A 89 5.88 14.45 -12.33
C ALA A 89 4.63 14.19 -11.48
N PHE A 90 4.66 13.18 -10.60
CA PHE A 90 3.62 12.92 -9.63
C PHE A 90 3.46 14.10 -8.66
N GLU A 91 4.54 14.50 -8.00
CA GLU A 91 4.51 15.62 -7.05
C GLU A 91 3.92 16.88 -7.69
N LYS A 92 4.43 17.25 -8.88
CA LYS A 92 3.94 18.40 -9.62
C LYS A 92 2.44 18.29 -9.93
N ALA A 93 1.99 17.15 -10.47
CA ALA A 93 0.57 16.97 -10.80
C ALA A 93 -0.34 17.09 -9.58
N MET A 94 0.11 16.62 -8.42
CA MET A 94 -0.66 16.68 -7.17
C MET A 94 -0.64 18.07 -6.52
N VAL A 95 0.46 18.81 -6.67
CA VAL A 95 0.58 20.20 -6.21
C VAL A 95 -0.28 21.11 -7.08
N ASP A 96 -0.17 20.99 -8.41
CA ASP A 96 -0.94 21.78 -9.37
C ASP A 96 -2.46 21.53 -9.25
N SER A 97 -2.88 20.38 -8.71
CA SER A 97 -4.29 20.04 -8.46
C SER A 97 -4.81 20.40 -7.06
N ASP A 98 -3.98 21.02 -6.21
CA ASP A 98 -4.27 21.27 -4.78
C ASP A 98 -4.62 20.01 -3.97
N GLU A 99 -4.34 18.80 -4.49
CA GLU A 99 -4.58 17.54 -3.78
C GLU A 99 -3.48 17.21 -2.79
N PHE A 100 -2.25 17.64 -3.06
CA PHE A 100 -1.06 17.26 -2.29
C PHE A 100 -1.19 17.57 -0.79
N MET A 101 -1.50 18.82 -0.45
CA MET A 101 -1.68 19.24 0.94
C MET A 101 -2.93 18.64 1.58
N LYS A 102 -4.03 18.50 0.83
CA LYS A 102 -5.26 17.87 1.33
C LYS A 102 -5.02 16.42 1.74
N ILE A 103 -4.29 15.66 0.91
CA ILE A 103 -3.93 14.27 1.20
C ILE A 103 -3.07 14.19 2.45
N ARG A 104 -2.02 15.03 2.57
CA ARG A 104 -1.16 15.08 3.77
C ARG A 104 -1.95 15.40 5.03
N SER A 105 -2.80 16.42 5.02
CA SER A 105 -3.64 16.77 6.17
C SER A 105 -4.58 15.63 6.58
N ASN A 106 -5.21 14.96 5.61
CA ASN A 106 -6.05 13.78 5.87
C ASN A 106 -5.24 12.61 6.45
N GLN A 107 -4.02 12.38 5.96
CA GLN A 107 -3.12 11.36 6.52
C GLN A 107 -2.74 11.69 7.97
N LEU A 108 -2.41 12.94 8.26
CA LEU A 108 -2.07 13.40 9.62
C LEU A 108 -3.24 13.25 10.58
N GLN A 109 -4.45 13.62 10.16
CA GLN A 109 -5.66 13.44 10.97
C GLN A 109 -5.91 11.95 11.27
N LYS A 110 -5.81 11.08 10.26
CA LYS A 110 -5.93 9.63 10.45
C LYS A 110 -4.86 9.09 11.39
N TRP A 111 -3.62 9.56 11.23
CA TRP A 111 -2.52 9.16 12.07
C TRP A 111 -2.72 9.58 13.53
N MET A 112 -3.18 10.81 13.78
CA MET A 112 -3.52 11.29 15.12
C MET A 112 -4.56 10.36 15.78
N TRP A 113 -5.65 10.04 15.09
CA TRP A 113 -6.68 9.17 15.64
C TRP A 113 -6.22 7.72 15.86
N ASN A 114 -5.35 7.20 14.99
CA ASN A 114 -4.73 5.90 15.21
C ASN A 114 -3.87 5.91 16.48
N ASN A 115 -3.03 6.94 16.67
CA ASN A 115 -2.25 7.07 17.91
C ASN A 115 -3.13 7.18 19.15
N VAL A 116 -4.26 7.88 19.09
CA VAL A 116 -5.21 7.92 20.21
C VAL A 116 -5.74 6.53 20.51
N LYS A 117 -6.19 5.78 19.50
CA LYS A 117 -6.70 4.41 19.66
C LYS A 117 -5.64 3.48 20.23
N ASP A 118 -4.43 3.51 19.66
CA ASP A 118 -3.33 2.65 20.07
C ASP A 118 -2.98 2.94 21.53
N ARG A 119 -2.90 4.21 21.95
CA ARG A 119 -2.63 4.57 23.35
C ARG A 119 -3.73 4.15 24.32
N ILE A 120 -4.99 4.29 23.93
CA ILE A 120 -6.11 3.82 24.76
C ILE A 120 -6.04 2.31 24.93
N LEU A 121 -5.78 1.58 23.83
CA LEU A 121 -5.66 0.13 23.86
C LEU A 121 -4.44 -0.31 24.70
N ASP A 122 -3.29 0.34 24.54
CA ASP A 122 -2.09 0.06 25.33
C ASP A 122 -2.34 0.29 26.82
N GLN A 123 -3.02 1.37 27.19
CA GLN A 123 -3.39 1.63 28.59
C GLN A 123 -4.36 0.58 29.13
N PHE A 124 -5.38 0.21 28.35
CA PHE A 124 -6.33 -0.83 28.71
C PHE A 124 -5.64 -2.18 28.93
N LEU A 125 -4.72 -2.57 28.04
CA LEU A 125 -3.98 -3.83 28.13
C LEU A 125 -2.88 -3.81 29.22
N ALA A 126 -2.46 -2.64 29.69
CA ALA A 126 -1.50 -2.50 30.77
C ALA A 126 -2.12 -2.60 32.17
N ASP A 127 -3.46 -2.54 32.28
CA ASP A 127 -4.17 -2.64 33.56
C ASP A 127 -4.13 -4.07 34.14
N GLU A 128 -3.73 -4.21 35.41
CA GLU A 128 -3.55 -5.51 36.08
C GLU A 128 -4.87 -6.29 36.26
N GLU A 129 -6.01 -5.61 36.38
CA GLU A 129 -7.32 -6.26 36.45
C GLU A 129 -7.72 -6.79 35.07
N ILE A 130 -7.54 -5.98 34.02
CA ILE A 130 -7.80 -6.39 32.64
C ILE A 130 -6.93 -7.59 32.25
N GLN A 131 -5.63 -7.56 32.55
CA GLN A 131 -4.72 -8.67 32.25
C GLN A 131 -5.16 -10.00 32.91
N ARG A 132 -5.73 -9.94 34.12
CA ARG A 132 -6.27 -11.12 34.81
C ARG A 132 -7.57 -11.63 34.18
N LEU A 133 -8.42 -10.73 33.66
CA LEU A 133 -9.75 -11.07 33.14
C LEU A 133 -9.77 -11.46 31.66
N ILE A 134 -8.86 -10.90 30.84
CA ILE A 134 -8.94 -10.96 29.37
C ILE A 134 -8.98 -12.41 28.86
N GLN A 135 -8.12 -13.28 29.37
CA GLN A 135 -8.05 -14.68 28.95
C GLN A 135 -9.32 -15.46 29.33
N SER A 136 -9.95 -15.14 30.47
CA SER A 136 -11.21 -15.76 30.88
C SER A 136 -12.35 -15.37 29.94
N TYR A 137 -12.44 -14.08 29.59
CA TYR A 137 -13.47 -13.57 28.71
C TYR A 137 -13.31 -14.09 27.27
N GLU A 138 -12.09 -14.15 26.74
CA GLU A 138 -11.81 -14.78 25.44
C GLU A 138 -12.27 -16.24 25.40
N GLN A 139 -11.96 -17.02 26.44
CA GLN A 139 -12.41 -18.41 26.52
C GLN A 139 -13.93 -18.54 26.56
N ARG A 140 -14.63 -17.63 27.26
CA ARG A 140 -16.10 -17.62 27.30
C ARG A 140 -16.71 -17.31 25.94
N VAL A 141 -16.10 -16.41 25.16
CA VAL A 141 -16.53 -16.13 23.78
C VAL A 141 -16.30 -17.34 22.87
N VAL A 142 -15.10 -17.92 22.88
CA VAL A 142 -14.75 -19.07 22.03
C VAL A 142 -15.62 -20.29 22.34
N ARG A 143 -16.00 -20.49 23.61
CA ARG A 143 -16.93 -21.55 24.03
C ARG A 143 -18.40 -21.23 23.80
N GLY A 144 -18.72 -20.06 23.26
CA GLY A 144 -20.10 -19.62 22.99
C GLY A 144 -20.92 -19.31 24.25
N LEU A 145 -20.28 -19.08 25.40
CA LEU A 145 -20.95 -18.79 26.67
C LEU A 145 -21.44 -17.34 26.75
N ILE A 146 -20.76 -16.42 26.07
CA ILE A 146 -21.16 -15.02 25.90
C ILE A 146 -20.86 -14.58 24.46
N THR A 147 -21.58 -13.57 23.97
CA THR A 147 -21.32 -13.01 22.63
C THR A 147 -20.11 -12.08 22.67
N PRO A 148 -19.40 -11.87 21.54
CA PRO A 148 -18.30 -10.91 21.47
C PRO A 148 -18.69 -9.49 21.92
N PHE A 149 -19.92 -9.06 21.61
CA PHE A 149 -20.42 -7.73 22.00
C PHE A 149 -20.62 -7.57 23.51
N VAL A 150 -20.96 -8.65 24.23
CA VAL A 150 -21.11 -8.61 25.68
C VAL A 150 -19.74 -8.71 26.39
N ALA A 151 -18.74 -9.28 25.71
CA ALA A 151 -17.40 -9.41 26.24
C ALA A 151 -16.53 -8.15 26.07
N ALA A 152 -16.76 -7.37 25.01
CA ALA A 152 -16.07 -6.12 24.69
C ALA A 152 -16.64 -4.92 25.45
#